data_AF-A0AAV1YK36-F1
#
_entry.id   AF-A0AAV1YK36-F1
#
_cell.length_a   1.000
_cell.length_b   1.000
_cell.length_c   1.000
_cell.angle_alpha   90.00
_cell.angle_beta   90.00
_cell.angle_gamma   90.00
#
_symmetry.space_group_name_H-M   'P 1'
#
loop_
_entity.id
_entity.type
_entity.pdbx_description
1 polymer ?
#
loop_
_entity_poly.entity_id
_entity_poly.type
_entity_poly.pdbx_seq_one_letter_code
_entity_poly.pdbx_strand_id
1 'polypeptide(L)'
;MLGIFKEKLVNAPKELNSPASLNSSNNSKQTHEILQDFISSNPPNAFYMSFGNDALLAHSPSNKSFIHHRLFSGVENMYCVFMGCLHNLNKLNKQYGLSKGTNEAMFIIEAYRTLRDRGPYPADQVLKELEGSFGFVIYDTKDGTVFVASGSDGQVELYWGIAADGSLAVSDDMNLIKGSCAKSFAPFPTGCMFHSEHGLMSFEHPTRKMKAMPRVDSEGVMCGANFNVDSQSRNQMMPRVGSEANWANWGSQA
;
A
#
# COMPACT_ATOMS: atom_id res chain seq x y z
N MET A 1 -6.44 3.66 10.18
CA MET A 1 -5.58 4.62 9.48
C MET A 1 -6.29 5.07 8.23
N LEU A 2 -5.89 6.21 7.70
CA LEU A 2 -6.39 6.69 6.43
C LEU A 2 -5.23 7.39 5.70
N GLY A 3 -4.99 7.06 4.45
CA GLY A 3 -4.12 7.80 3.54
C GLY A 3 -4.95 8.33 2.39
N ILE A 4 -4.81 9.60 2.04
CA ILE A 4 -5.45 10.18 0.85
C ILE A 4 -4.37 10.86 0.01
N PHE A 5 -4.34 10.53 -1.28
CA PHE A 5 -3.33 11.01 -2.22
C PHE A 5 -4.01 11.50 -3.49
N LYS A 6 -3.77 12.77 -3.86
CA LYS A 6 -4.32 13.36 -5.08
C LYS A 6 -3.84 12.61 -6.33
N GLU A 7 -4.66 12.64 -7.37
CA GLU A 7 -4.37 12.01 -8.67
C GLU A 7 -3.00 12.40 -9.24
N LYS A 8 -2.56 13.65 -9.02
CA LYS A 8 -1.23 14.11 -9.47
C LYS A 8 -0.04 13.40 -8.80
N LEU A 9 -0.23 12.83 -7.61
CA LEU A 9 0.80 12.03 -6.92
C LEU A 9 0.64 10.54 -7.25
N VAL A 10 -0.60 10.07 -7.39
CA VAL A 10 -0.90 8.65 -7.53
C VAL A 10 -1.91 8.41 -8.63
N ASN A 11 -1.46 7.70 -9.67
CA ASN A 11 -2.36 7.14 -10.67
C ASN A 11 -3.00 5.87 -10.13
N ALA A 12 -4.19 6.01 -9.53
CA ALA A 12 -4.97 4.86 -9.07
C ALA A 12 -5.28 3.91 -10.24
N PRO A 13 -5.31 2.58 -10.03
CA PRO A 13 -5.74 1.64 -11.06
C PRO A 13 -7.12 1.99 -11.59
N LYS A 14 -7.23 2.16 -12.91
CA LYS A 14 -8.47 2.60 -13.56
C LYS A 14 -9.61 1.61 -13.33
N GLU A 15 -9.28 0.34 -13.11
CA GLU A 15 -10.20 -0.75 -12.84
C GLU A 15 -10.90 -0.64 -11.48
N LEU A 16 -10.39 0.18 -10.56
CA LEU A 16 -11.11 0.53 -9.34
C LEU A 16 -12.28 1.48 -9.60
N ASN A 17 -12.24 2.27 -10.66
CA ASN A 17 -13.28 3.24 -10.95
C ASN A 17 -14.52 2.53 -11.51
N SER A 18 -15.62 2.57 -10.75
CA SER A 18 -16.89 2.04 -11.21
C SER A 18 -17.74 3.16 -11.81
N PRO A 19 -18.18 3.04 -13.08
CA PRO A 19 -19.11 4.00 -13.69
C PRO A 19 -20.46 4.02 -12.97
N ALA A 20 -20.80 2.98 -12.20
CA ALA A 20 -22.02 2.94 -11.41
C ALA A 20 -22.03 3.93 -10.25
N SER A 21 -20.88 4.51 -9.88
CA SER A 21 -20.79 5.55 -8.85
C SER A 21 -21.57 6.81 -9.22
N LEU A 22 -21.76 7.08 -10.52
CA LEU A 22 -22.54 8.23 -11.03
C LEU A 22 -24.06 8.02 -10.95
N ASN A 23 -24.51 6.76 -10.91
CA ASN A 23 -25.93 6.38 -10.92
C ASN A 23 -26.41 5.89 -9.55
N SER A 24 -25.51 5.86 -8.57
CA SER A 24 -25.76 5.44 -7.19
C SER A 24 -26.43 6.57 -6.40
N SER A 25 -27.31 6.23 -5.46
CA SER A 25 -27.88 7.20 -4.51
C SER A 25 -26.84 7.83 -3.58
N ASN A 26 -25.71 7.14 -3.37
CA ASN A 26 -24.55 7.63 -2.64
C ASN A 26 -23.47 8.06 -3.62
N ASN A 27 -23.17 9.36 -3.65
CA ASN A 27 -22.05 9.91 -4.40
C ASN A 27 -20.73 9.66 -3.67
N SER A 28 -19.63 9.59 -4.42
CA SER A 28 -18.30 9.66 -3.83
C SER A 28 -18.10 11.01 -3.14
N LYS A 29 -17.31 11.00 -2.07
CA LYS A 29 -17.03 12.15 -1.22
C LYS A 29 -15.74 12.85 -1.61
N GLN A 30 -15.66 14.13 -1.28
CA GLN A 30 -14.44 14.92 -1.40
C GLN A 30 -13.45 14.58 -0.29
N THR A 31 -12.15 14.77 -0.51
CA THR A 31 -11.08 14.46 0.47
C THR A 31 -11.36 14.99 1.89
N HIS A 32 -11.89 16.21 2.00
CA HIS A 32 -12.16 16.85 3.29
C HIS A 32 -13.32 16.19 4.05
N GLU A 33 -14.35 15.72 3.33
CA GLU A 33 -15.48 14.98 3.92
C GLU A 33 -15.02 13.60 4.41
N ILE A 34 -14.18 12.91 3.65
CA ILE A 34 -13.59 11.62 4.03
C ILE A 34 -12.78 11.77 5.33
N LEU A 35 -11.97 12.82 5.43
CA LEU A 35 -11.23 13.14 6.65
C LEU A 35 -12.17 13.41 7.81
N GLN A 36 -13.23 14.21 7.61
CA GLN A 36 -14.19 14.54 8.65
C GLN A 36 -14.92 13.28 9.16
N ASP A 37 -15.31 12.37 8.27
CA ASP A 37 -15.91 11.09 8.62
C ASP A 37 -14.95 10.21 9.43
N PHE A 38 -13.67 10.17 9.04
CA PHE A 38 -12.63 9.43 9.76
C PHE A 38 -12.49 9.94 11.20
N ILE A 39 -12.34 11.26 11.38
CA ILE A 39 -12.19 11.88 12.70
C ILE A 39 -13.44 11.67 13.54
N SER A 40 -14.63 11.84 12.94
CA SER A 40 -15.92 11.69 13.64
C SER A 40 -16.19 10.26 14.08
N SER A 41 -15.67 9.27 13.34
CA SER A 41 -15.79 7.84 13.66
C SER A 41 -14.72 7.37 14.66
N ASN A 42 -13.69 8.18 14.93
CA ASN A 42 -12.56 7.84 15.78
C ASN A 42 -12.21 8.88 16.90
N PRO A 43 -13.19 9.45 17.63
CA PRO A 43 -12.89 10.37 18.74
C PRO A 43 -12.34 9.61 19.98
N PRO A 44 -11.52 10.24 20.86
CA PRO A 44 -10.96 11.60 20.81
C PRO A 44 -9.48 11.67 20.34
N ASN A 45 -8.81 10.54 20.10
CA ASN A 45 -7.35 10.50 19.89
C ASN A 45 -6.93 10.37 18.42
N ALA A 46 -7.85 10.51 17.47
CA ALA A 46 -7.49 10.58 16.07
C ALA A 46 -6.76 11.89 15.74
N PHE A 47 -5.71 11.78 14.95
CA PHE A 47 -4.99 12.93 14.40
C PHE A 47 -4.71 12.71 12.92
N TYR A 48 -4.34 13.78 12.23
CA TYR A 48 -3.89 13.69 10.84
C TYR A 48 -2.74 14.65 10.60
N MET A 49 -2.00 14.36 9.54
CA MET A 49 -0.94 15.19 9.01
C MET A 49 -1.23 15.41 7.53
N SER A 50 -1.38 16.68 7.13
CA SER A 50 -1.51 17.08 5.74
C SER A 50 -0.15 17.51 5.19
N PHE A 51 0.08 17.20 3.93
CA PHE A 51 1.30 17.53 3.20
C PHE A 51 0.92 18.41 2.01
N GLY A 52 0.74 19.71 2.31
CA GLY A 52 0.11 20.64 1.37
C GLY A 52 -1.32 20.20 1.03
N ASN A 53 -1.67 20.31 -0.25
CA ASN A 53 -2.99 19.91 -0.76
C ASN A 53 -2.97 18.52 -1.42
N ASP A 54 -1.85 17.81 -1.32
CA ASP A 54 -1.53 16.73 -2.24
C ASP A 54 -1.66 15.36 -1.59
N ALA A 55 -1.29 15.28 -0.31
CA ALA A 55 -1.39 14.07 0.47
C ALA A 55 -1.84 14.34 1.90
N LEU A 56 -2.45 13.33 2.50
CA LEU A 56 -2.86 13.32 3.89
C LEU A 56 -2.65 11.92 4.46
N LEU A 57 -2.12 11.85 5.68
CA LEU A 57 -2.10 10.64 6.50
C LEU A 57 -2.85 10.91 7.80
N ALA A 58 -3.80 10.07 8.14
CA ALA A 58 -4.53 10.11 9.39
C ALA A 58 -4.37 8.80 10.16
N HIS A 59 -4.23 8.98 11.47
CA HIS A 59 -4.00 7.93 12.43
C HIS A 59 -5.04 8.05 13.54
N SER A 60 -5.44 6.91 14.07
CA SER A 60 -6.23 6.85 15.30
C SER A 60 -5.74 5.66 16.12
N PRO A 61 -5.52 5.78 17.42
CA PRO A 61 -5.26 4.62 18.26
C PRO A 61 -6.43 3.63 18.13
N SER A 62 -6.12 2.36 17.87
CA SER A 62 -7.17 1.33 17.81
C SER A 62 -7.74 1.11 19.22
N ASN A 63 -9.07 1.15 19.33
CA ASN A 63 -9.79 0.69 20.52
C ASN A 63 -10.16 -0.81 20.43
N LYS A 64 -9.84 -1.45 19.29
CA LYS A 64 -10.09 -2.87 19.00
C LYS A 64 -8.81 -3.68 19.17
N SER A 65 -8.96 -4.86 19.78
CA SER A 65 -8.04 -6.00 20.00
C SER A 65 -6.52 -5.76 19.85
N PHE A 66 -5.74 -6.36 20.76
CA PHE A 66 -4.26 -6.42 20.75
C PHE A 66 -3.61 -6.95 19.45
N ILE A 67 -4.41 -7.42 18.49
CA ILE A 67 -3.98 -8.09 17.26
C ILE A 67 -3.45 -7.09 16.20
N HIS A 68 -3.86 -5.82 16.22
CA HIS A 68 -3.42 -4.83 15.23
C HIS A 68 -2.85 -3.58 15.90
N HIS A 69 -1.56 -3.65 16.29
CA HIS A 69 -0.83 -2.49 16.74
C HIS A 69 -0.75 -1.47 15.60
N ARG A 70 -1.18 -0.23 15.84
CA ARG A 70 -1.11 0.85 14.85
C ARG A 70 -0.02 1.81 15.26
N LEU A 71 0.93 2.03 14.37
CA LEU A 71 2.07 2.93 14.58
C LEU A 71 2.03 4.05 13.55
N PHE A 72 2.46 5.23 13.97
CA PHE A 72 2.78 6.34 13.08
C PHE A 72 4.22 6.75 13.35
N SER A 73 5.03 6.92 12.31
CA SER A 73 6.40 7.39 12.45
C SER A 73 6.79 8.26 11.27
N GLY A 74 7.66 9.24 11.52
CA GLY A 74 8.22 10.11 10.49
C GLY A 74 9.72 10.22 10.68
N VAL A 75 10.48 9.99 9.62
CA VAL A 75 11.96 10.09 9.60
C VAL A 75 12.36 10.71 8.27
N GLU A 76 13.16 11.78 8.28
CA GLU A 76 13.73 12.41 7.08
C GLU A 76 12.75 12.59 5.92
N ASN A 77 11.62 13.28 6.16
CA ASN A 77 10.59 13.58 5.15
C ASN A 77 9.79 12.35 4.64
N MET A 78 10.01 11.16 5.21
CA MET A 78 9.22 9.96 4.97
C MET A 78 8.32 9.70 6.16
N TYR A 79 7.04 9.41 5.89
CA TYR A 79 6.03 9.19 6.91
C TYR A 79 5.36 7.84 6.68
N CYS A 80 5.28 7.02 7.73
CA CYS A 80 4.71 5.68 7.67
C CYS A 80 3.59 5.55 8.68
N VAL A 81 2.44 5.04 8.21
CA VAL A 81 1.42 4.46 9.08
C VAL A 81 1.51 2.95 8.92
N PHE A 82 1.85 2.26 9.99
CA PHE A 82 2.00 0.81 10.03
C PHE A 82 0.89 0.19 10.87
N MET A 83 0.46 -1.00 10.48
CA MET A 83 -0.52 -1.83 11.16
C MET A 83 -0.02 -3.26 11.28
N GLY A 84 -0.20 -3.87 12.45
CA GLY A 84 0.14 -5.27 12.71
C GLY A 84 1.38 -5.42 13.59
N CYS A 85 2.15 -6.48 13.41
CA CYS A 85 3.33 -6.81 14.22
C CYS A 85 4.31 -7.66 13.40
N LEU A 86 5.61 -7.39 13.53
CA LEU A 86 6.67 -8.17 12.90
C LEU A 86 7.35 -9.07 13.92
N HIS A 87 7.20 -10.39 13.79
CA HIS A 87 7.79 -11.40 14.65
C HIS A 87 9.32 -11.44 14.57
N ASN A 88 9.90 -11.04 13.43
CA ASN A 88 11.34 -11.05 13.19
C ASN A 88 11.99 -9.65 13.20
N LEU A 89 11.32 -8.63 13.76
CA LEU A 89 11.81 -7.25 13.82
C LEU A 89 13.24 -7.14 14.39
N ASN A 90 13.56 -7.88 15.45
CA ASN A 90 14.90 -7.86 16.06
C ASN A 90 16.00 -8.37 15.12
N LYS A 91 15.69 -9.35 14.27
CA LYS A 91 16.62 -9.87 13.25
C LYS A 91 16.82 -8.82 12.15
N LEU A 92 15.71 -8.24 11.68
CA LEU A 92 15.71 -7.19 10.66
C LEU A 92 16.49 -5.95 11.12
N ASN A 93 16.26 -5.46 12.33
CA ASN A 93 17.00 -4.32 12.91
C ASN A 93 18.51 -4.57 12.94
N LYS A 94 18.96 -5.80 13.26
CA LYS A 94 20.40 -6.15 13.23
C LYS A 94 20.95 -6.13 11.81
N GLN A 95 20.21 -6.64 10.83
CA GLN A 95 20.62 -6.68 9.42
C GLN A 95 20.75 -5.28 8.80
N TYR A 96 19.86 -4.37 9.20
CA TYR A 96 19.87 -2.97 8.75
C TYR A 96 20.75 -2.06 9.63
N GLY A 97 21.39 -2.59 10.68
CA GLY A 97 22.26 -1.81 11.57
C GLY A 97 21.51 -0.78 12.44
N LEU A 98 20.23 -1.00 12.72
CA LEU A 98 19.38 -0.09 13.49
C LEU A 98 19.58 -0.26 15.00
N SER A 99 19.45 0.84 15.74
CA SER A 99 19.64 0.87 17.19
C SER A 99 18.51 0.18 17.97
N LYS A 100 18.75 -0.10 19.27
CA LYS A 100 17.72 -0.57 20.21
C LYS A 100 16.59 0.48 20.31
N GLY A 101 15.33 0.02 20.28
CA GLY A 101 14.14 0.89 20.38
C GLY A 101 13.44 1.20 19.05
N THR A 102 13.95 0.69 17.93
CA THR A 102 13.29 0.79 16.61
C THR A 102 12.01 -0.02 16.61
N ASN A 103 10.88 0.62 16.30
CA ASN A 103 9.59 -0.03 16.09
C ASN A 103 9.39 -0.40 14.61
N GLU A 104 8.31 -1.11 14.29
CA GLU A 104 7.99 -1.60 12.95
C GLU A 104 7.86 -0.46 11.93
N ALA A 105 7.20 0.64 12.28
CA ALA A 105 7.02 1.77 11.38
C ALA A 105 8.37 2.42 11.02
N MET A 106 9.27 2.60 11.99
CA MET A 106 10.62 3.09 11.77
C MET A 106 11.44 2.14 10.91
N PHE A 107 11.38 0.83 11.19
CA PHE A 107 12.05 -0.17 10.36
C PHE A 107 11.57 -0.12 8.90
N ILE A 108 10.27 -0.01 8.67
CA ILE A 108 9.70 0.07 7.33
C ILE A 108 10.17 1.33 6.58
N ILE A 109 10.28 2.48 7.26
CA ILE A 109 10.85 3.69 6.66
C ILE A 109 12.31 3.46 6.25
N GLU A 110 13.10 2.80 7.11
CA GLU A 110 14.51 2.51 6.85
C GLU A 110 14.72 1.52 5.70
N ALA A 111 13.89 0.48 5.63
CA ALA A 111 13.87 -0.47 4.53
C ALA A 111 13.51 0.22 3.20
N TYR A 112 12.47 1.06 3.20
CA TYR A 112 12.08 1.85 2.04
C TYR A 112 13.18 2.82 1.59
N ARG A 113 13.79 3.56 2.53
CA ARG A 113 14.92 4.46 2.24
C ARG A 113 16.07 3.72 1.58
N THR A 114 16.40 2.54 2.09
CA THR A 114 17.47 1.70 1.52
C THR A 114 17.15 1.24 0.11
N LEU A 115 15.90 0.86 -0.16
CA LEU A 115 15.43 0.49 -1.50
C LEU A 115 15.50 1.67 -2.48
N ARG A 116 15.03 2.84 -2.06
CA ARG A 116 15.02 4.08 -2.85
C ARG A 116 16.43 4.57 -3.17
N ASP A 117 17.30 4.68 -2.16
CA ASP A 117 18.60 5.36 -2.29
C ASP A 117 19.71 4.43 -2.82
N ARG A 118 19.64 3.13 -2.52
CA ARG A 118 20.72 2.18 -2.83
C ARG A 118 20.27 1.04 -3.74
N GLY A 119 18.99 0.69 -3.74
CA GLY A 119 18.43 -0.41 -4.53
C GLY A 119 19.19 -1.75 -4.45
N PRO A 120 19.68 -2.21 -3.28
CA PRO A 120 20.51 -3.41 -3.22
C PRO A 120 19.72 -4.68 -3.56
N TYR A 121 18.41 -4.67 -3.31
CA TYR A 121 17.48 -5.76 -3.56
C TYR A 121 16.15 -5.19 -4.10
N PRO A 122 15.35 -5.99 -4.81
CA PRO A 122 13.98 -5.63 -5.16
C PRO A 122 13.10 -5.50 -3.92
N ALA A 123 12.10 -4.63 -3.98
CA ALA A 123 11.13 -4.46 -2.89
C ALA A 123 10.38 -5.76 -2.56
N ASP A 124 10.13 -6.65 -3.54
CA ASP A 124 9.43 -7.92 -3.28
C ASP A 124 10.25 -8.87 -2.40
N GLN A 125 11.58 -8.84 -2.48
CA GLN A 125 12.45 -9.66 -1.64
C GLN A 125 12.44 -9.14 -0.20
N VAL A 126 12.51 -7.83 -0.02
CA VAL A 126 12.43 -7.21 1.30
C VAL A 126 11.10 -7.50 1.97
N LEU A 127 9.98 -7.39 1.25
CA LEU A 127 8.65 -7.68 1.81
C LEU A 127 8.45 -9.17 2.15
N LYS A 128 9.04 -10.08 1.38
CA LYS A 128 9.04 -11.52 1.68
C LYS A 128 9.80 -11.89 2.94
N GLU A 129 10.77 -11.08 3.34
CA GLU A 129 11.53 -11.29 4.57
C GLU A 129 10.78 -10.81 5.82
N LEU A 130 9.66 -10.10 5.68
CA LEU A 130 8.86 -9.66 6.82
C LEU A 130 8.02 -10.83 7.35
N GLU A 131 8.30 -11.26 8.58
CA GLU A 131 7.53 -12.33 9.23
C GLU A 131 6.53 -11.71 10.21
N GLY A 132 5.24 -11.96 9.98
CA GLY A 132 4.16 -11.46 10.84
C GLY A 132 2.98 -10.94 10.02
N SER A 133 2.00 -10.39 10.73
CA SER A 133 0.84 -9.76 10.13
C SER A 133 1.14 -8.28 9.95
N PHE A 134 1.08 -7.75 8.73
CA PHE A 134 1.37 -6.34 8.51
C PHE A 134 0.56 -5.71 7.38
N GLY A 135 0.36 -4.41 7.48
CA GLY A 135 -0.10 -3.55 6.41
C GLY A 135 0.42 -2.14 6.67
N PHE A 136 0.88 -1.44 5.64
CA PHE A 136 1.42 -0.09 5.84
C PHE A 136 1.22 0.82 4.64
N VAL A 137 1.30 2.12 4.90
CA VAL A 137 1.32 3.19 3.90
C VAL A 137 2.51 4.10 4.23
N ILE A 138 3.42 4.26 3.28
CA ILE A 138 4.50 5.25 3.29
C ILE A 138 4.14 6.37 2.33
N TYR A 139 4.35 7.60 2.78
CA TYR A 139 4.44 8.76 1.92
C TYR A 139 5.80 9.41 2.07
N ASP A 140 6.53 9.51 0.96
CA ASP A 140 7.80 10.20 0.87
C ASP A 140 7.57 11.59 0.27
N THR A 141 7.66 12.62 1.11
CA THR A 141 7.46 14.00 0.67
C THR A 141 8.64 14.54 -0.15
N LYS A 142 9.80 13.89 -0.11
CA LYS A 142 10.98 14.31 -0.87
C LYS A 142 10.80 14.01 -2.35
N ASP A 143 10.38 12.78 -2.66
CA ASP A 143 10.23 12.31 -4.04
C ASP A 143 8.76 12.35 -4.51
N GLY A 144 7.82 12.65 -3.61
CA GLY A 144 6.39 12.70 -3.91
C GLY A 144 5.77 11.32 -4.12
N THR A 145 6.41 10.26 -3.63
CA THR A 145 6.02 8.88 -3.90
C THR A 145 5.23 8.27 -2.76
N VAL A 146 4.28 7.40 -3.11
CA VAL A 146 3.48 6.61 -2.18
C VAL A 146 3.83 5.13 -2.33
N PHE A 147 3.99 4.44 -1.20
CA PHE A 147 4.23 3.00 -1.16
C PHE A 147 3.29 2.32 -0.16
N VAL A 148 2.50 1.35 -0.62
CA VAL A 148 1.52 0.61 0.18
C VAL A 148 1.83 -0.86 0.08
N ALA A 149 1.75 -1.60 1.19
CA ALA A 149 1.85 -3.05 1.15
C ALA A 149 0.94 -3.71 2.19
N SER A 150 0.54 -4.95 1.89
CA SER A 150 -0.23 -5.82 2.79
C SER A 150 0.40 -7.19 2.83
N GLY A 151 0.56 -7.74 4.05
CA GLY A 151 1.15 -9.05 4.31
C GLY A 151 0.39 -10.19 3.64
N SER A 152 1.04 -11.35 3.54
CA SER A 152 0.51 -12.56 2.87
C SER A 152 -0.55 -13.31 3.68
N ASP A 153 -0.61 -13.11 4.99
CA ASP A 153 -1.49 -13.88 5.89
C ASP A 153 -2.94 -13.37 5.90
N GLY A 154 -3.21 -12.22 5.30
CA GLY A 154 -4.53 -11.58 5.23
C GLY A 154 -5.09 -11.15 6.58
N GLN A 155 -4.28 -11.12 7.64
CA GLN A 155 -4.75 -10.74 8.98
C GLN A 155 -4.94 -9.24 9.13
N VAL A 156 -4.09 -8.45 8.45
CA VAL A 156 -4.27 -6.99 8.35
C VAL A 156 -4.96 -6.68 7.04
N GLU A 157 -6.24 -6.32 7.12
CA GLU A 157 -7.03 -5.94 5.96
C GLU A 157 -6.88 -4.46 5.65
N LEU A 158 -6.51 -4.17 4.40
CA LEU A 158 -6.52 -2.82 3.85
C LEU A 158 -7.56 -2.72 2.74
N TYR A 159 -8.12 -1.53 2.59
CA TYR A 159 -9.12 -1.19 1.60
C TYR A 159 -8.67 0.07 0.89
N TRP A 160 -8.99 0.17 -0.39
CA TRP A 160 -8.62 1.30 -1.22
C TRP A 160 -9.74 1.65 -2.20
N GLY A 161 -9.82 2.91 -2.57
CA GLY A 161 -10.85 3.41 -3.47
C GLY A 161 -10.52 4.78 -4.02
N ILE A 162 -11.35 5.21 -4.97
CA ILE A 162 -11.19 6.50 -5.66
C ILE A 162 -12.26 7.46 -5.13
N ALA A 163 -11.81 8.60 -4.60
CA ALA A 163 -12.65 9.69 -4.12
C ALA A 163 -13.27 10.50 -5.28
N ALA A 164 -14.16 11.44 -4.97
CA ALA A 164 -14.88 12.23 -5.98
C ALA A 164 -13.97 13.07 -6.90
N ASP A 165 -12.79 13.45 -6.42
CA ASP A 165 -11.80 14.24 -7.13
C ASP A 165 -10.68 13.40 -7.76
N GLY A 166 -10.87 12.08 -7.86
CA GLY A 166 -9.87 11.16 -8.39
C GLY A 166 -8.77 10.77 -7.40
N SER A 167 -8.77 11.29 -6.17
CA SER A 167 -7.77 10.93 -5.16
C SER A 167 -7.87 9.45 -4.78
N LEU A 168 -6.72 8.80 -4.62
CA LEU A 168 -6.65 7.47 -4.01
C LEU A 168 -6.81 7.59 -2.50
N ALA A 169 -7.81 6.92 -1.94
CA ALA A 169 -7.99 6.74 -0.51
C ALA A 169 -7.62 5.30 -0.11
N VAL A 170 -6.86 5.13 0.98
CA VAL A 170 -6.46 3.84 1.55
C VAL A 170 -6.78 3.85 3.04
N SER A 171 -7.42 2.81 3.56
CA SER A 171 -7.81 2.70 4.97
C SER A 171 -7.94 1.24 5.38
N ASP A 172 -7.85 0.96 6.68
CA ASP A 172 -8.21 -0.34 7.25
C ASP A 172 -9.70 -0.44 7.63
N ASP A 173 -10.46 0.65 7.49
CA ASP A 173 -11.90 0.66 7.73
C ASP A 173 -12.67 0.54 6.41
N MET A 174 -13.27 -0.64 6.19
CA MET A 174 -14.11 -0.91 5.02
C MET A 174 -15.31 0.03 4.93
N ASN A 175 -15.95 0.36 6.07
CA ASN A 175 -17.15 1.18 6.08
C ASN A 175 -16.82 2.62 5.68
N LEU A 176 -15.68 3.13 6.14
CA LEU A 176 -15.19 4.44 5.73
C LEU A 176 -14.95 4.47 4.22
N ILE A 177 -14.22 3.51 3.65
CA ILE A 177 -13.92 3.49 2.22
C ILE A 177 -15.18 3.32 1.39
N LYS A 178 -16.09 2.42 1.78
CA LYS A 178 -17.38 2.22 1.10
C LYS A 178 -18.25 3.49 1.15
N GLY A 179 -18.32 4.17 2.29
CA GLY A 179 -19.06 5.42 2.47
C GLY A 179 -18.43 6.60 1.74
N SER A 180 -17.12 6.54 1.48
CA SER A 180 -16.33 7.62 0.86
C SER A 180 -16.21 7.50 -0.65
N CYS A 181 -16.01 6.28 -1.16
CA CYS A 181 -15.71 6.02 -2.56
C CYS A 181 -16.91 5.41 -3.32
N ALA A 182 -18.08 5.34 -2.67
CA ALA A 182 -19.31 4.78 -3.21
C ALA A 182 -19.11 3.36 -3.81
N LYS A 183 -19.17 3.21 -5.13
CA LYS A 183 -18.96 1.92 -5.82
C LYS A 183 -17.53 1.80 -6.38
N SER A 184 -16.64 2.77 -6.18
CA SER A 184 -15.27 2.76 -6.70
C SER A 184 -14.25 2.35 -5.65
N PHE A 185 -14.39 1.13 -5.11
CA PHE A 185 -13.48 0.62 -4.07
C PHE A 185 -13.31 -0.89 -4.12
N ALA A 186 -12.23 -1.36 -3.50
CA ALA A 186 -11.97 -2.78 -3.30
C ALA A 186 -11.19 -3.03 -2.00
N PRO A 187 -11.08 -4.29 -1.56
CA PRO A 187 -9.98 -4.71 -0.72
C PRO A 187 -8.65 -4.47 -1.47
N PHE A 188 -7.65 -4.01 -0.74
CA PHE A 188 -6.26 -4.05 -1.22
C PHE A 188 -5.80 -5.51 -1.18
N PRO A 189 -5.17 -6.03 -2.25
CA PRO A 189 -4.87 -7.45 -2.34
C PRO A 189 -3.78 -7.86 -1.33
N THR A 190 -4.03 -8.98 -0.65
CA THR A 190 -3.08 -9.67 0.23
C THR A 190 -1.81 -10.06 -0.53
N GLY A 191 -0.66 -10.07 0.13
CA GLY A 191 0.61 -10.49 -0.50
C GLY A 191 1.09 -9.57 -1.63
N CYS A 192 0.63 -8.31 -1.63
CA CYS A 192 0.90 -7.34 -2.68
C CYS A 192 1.45 -6.02 -2.13
N MET A 193 2.07 -5.28 -3.05
CA MET A 193 2.51 -3.92 -2.83
C MET A 193 2.12 -3.02 -4.01
N PHE A 194 1.93 -1.74 -3.73
CA PHE A 194 1.64 -0.71 -4.70
C PHE A 194 2.65 0.42 -4.51
N HIS A 195 3.35 0.79 -5.58
CA HIS A 195 4.19 1.97 -5.63
C HIS A 195 3.60 2.96 -6.63
N SER A 196 3.48 4.23 -6.26
CA SER A 196 2.92 5.30 -7.12
C SER A 196 3.46 5.31 -8.55
N GLU A 197 4.76 5.01 -8.73
CA GLU A 197 5.41 4.95 -10.06
C GLU A 197 5.33 3.58 -10.75
N HIS A 198 5.35 2.47 -9.98
CA HIS A 198 5.47 1.11 -10.54
C HIS A 198 4.13 0.36 -10.60
N GLY A 199 3.09 0.93 -9.99
CA GLY A 199 1.77 0.32 -9.87
C GLY A 199 1.73 -0.84 -8.86
N LEU A 200 0.71 -1.67 -9.02
CA LEU A 200 0.40 -2.81 -8.15
C LEU A 200 1.14 -4.07 -8.60
N MET A 201 1.78 -4.77 -7.67
CA MET A 201 2.43 -6.07 -7.91
C MET A 201 2.32 -7.01 -6.71
N SER A 202 2.33 -8.31 -6.97
CA SER A 202 2.44 -9.32 -5.92
C SER A 202 3.90 -9.52 -5.55
N PHE A 203 4.26 -9.33 -4.28
CA PHE A 203 5.60 -9.68 -3.82
C PHE A 203 5.75 -11.18 -3.62
N GLU A 204 4.66 -11.93 -3.45
CA GLU A 204 4.67 -13.39 -3.43
C GLU A 204 5.04 -13.97 -4.81
N HIS A 205 4.45 -13.40 -5.86
CA HIS A 205 4.62 -13.82 -7.25
C HIS A 205 5.14 -12.68 -8.14
N PRO A 206 6.38 -12.19 -7.92
CA PRO A 206 6.90 -10.98 -8.57
C PRO A 206 7.07 -11.12 -10.09
N THR A 207 7.16 -12.35 -10.58
CA THR A 207 7.26 -12.66 -12.02
C THR A 207 5.91 -12.76 -12.71
N ARG A 208 4.80 -12.63 -11.99
CA ARG A 208 3.44 -12.71 -12.54
C ARG A 208 2.78 -11.34 -12.54
N LYS A 209 1.94 -11.09 -13.54
CA LYS A 209 1.16 -9.85 -13.65
C LYS A 209 -0.05 -9.91 -12.72
N MET A 210 -0.45 -8.75 -12.23
CA MET A 210 -1.75 -8.58 -11.57
C MET A 210 -2.85 -8.42 -12.63
N LYS A 211 -4.00 -9.03 -12.40
CA LYS A 211 -5.17 -8.96 -13.27
C LYS A 211 -6.37 -8.49 -12.46
N ALA A 212 -7.02 -7.43 -12.95
CA ALA A 212 -8.24 -6.91 -12.38
C ALA A 212 -9.44 -7.82 -12.72
N MET A 213 -10.23 -8.12 -11.70
CA MET A 213 -11.48 -8.88 -11.75
C MET A 213 -12.60 -7.94 -11.32
N PRO A 214 -13.48 -7.51 -12.24
CA PRO A 214 -14.61 -6.65 -11.89
C PRO A 214 -15.42 -7.27 -10.75
N ARG A 215 -15.76 -6.46 -9.74
CA ARG A 215 -16.63 -6.88 -8.64
C ARG A 215 -18.05 -6.45 -8.91
N VAL A 216 -18.99 -7.24 -8.42
CA VAL A 216 -20.41 -6.91 -8.39
C VAL A 216 -20.87 -7.05 -6.95
N ASP A 217 -21.62 -6.07 -6.46
CA ASP A 217 -22.19 -6.13 -5.12
C ASP A 217 -23.50 -6.93 -5.07
N SER A 218 -24.12 -7.01 -3.89
CA SER A 218 -25.38 -7.71 -3.68
C SER A 218 -26.56 -7.13 -4.46
N GLU A 219 -26.45 -5.89 -4.97
CA GLU A 219 -27.48 -5.22 -5.78
C GLU A 219 -27.30 -5.53 -7.28
N GLY A 220 -26.29 -6.30 -7.65
CA GLY A 220 -25.96 -6.57 -9.05
C GLY A 220 -25.20 -5.42 -9.71
N VAL A 221 -24.66 -4.47 -8.94
CA VAL A 221 -23.99 -3.27 -9.44
C VAL A 221 -22.47 -3.46 -9.38
N MET A 222 -21.78 -3.06 -10.45
CA MET A 222 -20.32 -3.11 -10.51
C MET A 222 -19.71 -2.23 -9.39
N CYS A 223 -18.81 -2.78 -8.58
CA CYS A 223 -18.17 -2.08 -7.47
C CYS A 223 -16.63 -2.23 -7.45
N GLY A 224 -15.95 -1.52 -8.36
CA GLY A 224 -14.50 -1.58 -8.52
C GLY A 224 -14.01 -2.95 -9.00
N ALA A 225 -12.78 -3.31 -8.65
CA ALA A 225 -12.16 -4.57 -9.06
C ALA A 225 -11.30 -5.18 -7.95
N ASN A 226 -11.37 -6.51 -7.82
CA ASN A 226 -10.37 -7.28 -7.08
C ASN A 226 -9.14 -7.49 -7.97
N PHE A 227 -7.95 -7.53 -7.39
CA PHE A 227 -6.72 -7.77 -8.14
C PHE A 227 -6.13 -9.10 -7.74
N ASN A 228 -6.01 -10.01 -8.70
CA ASN A 228 -5.47 -11.34 -8.49
C ASN A 228 -4.24 -11.56 -9.37
N VAL A 229 -3.35 -12.45 -8.92
CA VAL A 229 -2.20 -12.87 -9.71
C VAL A 229 -2.68 -13.68 -10.92
N ASP A 230 -2.27 -13.28 -12.13
CA ASP A 230 -2.50 -14.06 -13.34
C ASP A 230 -1.51 -15.22 -13.41
N SER A 231 -1.99 -16.42 -13.10
CA SER A 231 -1.21 -17.66 -13.09
C SER A 231 -0.60 -18.03 -14.44
N GLN A 232 -1.17 -17.54 -15.55
CA GLN A 232 -0.72 -17.82 -16.91
C GLN A 232 0.29 -16.78 -17.42
N SER A 233 0.37 -15.62 -16.76
CA SER A 233 1.31 -14.58 -17.12
C SER A 233 2.72 -14.87 -16.58
N ARG A 234 3.75 -14.59 -17.38
CA ARG A 234 5.13 -14.56 -16.94
C ARG A 234 5.81 -13.32 -17.49
N ASN A 235 6.24 -12.43 -16.61
CA ASN A 235 7.13 -11.34 -16.93
C ASN A 235 8.53 -11.92 -17.17
N GLN A 236 9.16 -11.55 -18.28
CA GLN A 236 10.59 -11.79 -18.47
C GLN A 236 11.35 -10.87 -17.50
N MET A 237 11.76 -11.39 -16.35
CA MET A 237 12.85 -10.76 -15.61
C MET A 237 14.13 -10.93 -16.44
N MET A 238 14.90 -9.85 -16.61
CA MET A 238 16.28 -9.98 -17.09
C MET A 238 17.01 -11.02 -16.24
N PRO A 239 17.72 -12.00 -16.82
CA PRO A 239 18.48 -12.96 -16.06
C PRO A 239 19.45 -12.23 -15.15
N ARG A 240 19.34 -12.43 -13.83
CA ARG A 240 20.38 -12.01 -12.91
C ARG A 240 21.58 -12.92 -13.14
N VAL A 241 22.57 -12.39 -13.85
CA VAL A 241 23.93 -12.90 -13.78
C VAL A 241 24.39 -12.73 -12.33
N GLY A 242 24.57 -13.84 -11.62
CA GLY A 242 25.26 -13.82 -10.33
C GLY A 242 26.68 -13.31 -10.53
N SER A 243 27.33 -12.87 -9.45
CA SER A 243 28.73 -12.44 -9.43
C SER A 243 29.73 -13.53 -9.89
N GLU A 244 29.25 -14.75 -10.18
CA GLU A 244 30.02 -15.88 -10.71
C GLU A 244 29.77 -16.15 -12.21
N ALA A 245 28.90 -15.37 -12.88
CA ALA A 245 28.72 -15.49 -14.31
C ALA A 245 29.92 -14.90 -15.05
N ASN A 246 30.76 -15.78 -15.61
CA ASN A 246 31.86 -15.43 -16.51
C ASN A 246 31.40 -14.42 -17.58
N TRP A 247 31.97 -13.21 -17.53
CA TRP A 247 31.72 -12.11 -18.46
C TRP A 247 32.29 -12.34 -19.89
N ALA A 248 32.74 -13.56 -20.20
CA ALA A 248 33.57 -13.85 -21.37
C ALA A 248 32.86 -14.56 -22.54
N ASN A 249 31.55 -14.83 -22.48
CA ASN A 249 30.82 -15.38 -23.63
C ASN A 249 29.79 -14.39 -24.17
N TRP A 250 30.27 -13.25 -24.67
CA TRP A 250 29.60 -12.50 -25.72
C TRP A 250 30.43 -12.61 -26.99
N GLY A 251 30.00 -13.53 -27.87
CA GLY A 251 30.57 -13.70 -29.19
C GLY A 251 30.01 -14.92 -29.89
N SER A 252 29.30 -14.68 -31.00
CA SER A 252 28.74 -15.64 -31.97
C SER A 252 27.51 -16.43 -31.46
N GLN A 253 26.41 -16.57 -32.21
CA GLN A 253 26.20 -16.70 -33.66
C GLN A 253 24.89 -16.00 -34.03
N ALA A 254 24.84 -15.17 -35.07
CA ALA A 254 24.57 -15.53 -36.47
C ALA A 254 23.20 -16.19 -36.67
#